data_AF-A0A956G9I0-F1
#
_entry.id   AF-A0A956G9I0-F1
#
_cell.length_a   1.000
_cell.length_b   1.000
_cell.length_c   1.000
_cell.angle_alpha   90.00
_cell.angle_beta   90.00
_cell.angle_gamma   90.00
#
_symmetry.space_group_name_H-M   'P 1'
#
loop_
_entity.id
_entity.type
_entity.pdbx_description
1 polymer ?
#
loop_
_entity_poly.entity_id
_entity_poly.type
_entity_poly.pdbx_seq_one_letter_code
_entity_poly.pdbx_strand_id
1 'polypeptide(L)'
;MLIALLAPAPAIAQVEDAAAALAKARRLLGKARDRAALDTLVASLKHGGHARGITARLHLWVGVARYNLGKRKAARRALRIALELDRKLTLPDDVSPKITALLDEIRATLPPPAAPKRDEPAATVKPPPDKGRFGFTVGARSKPATNADDDDS
;
A
#
# COMPACT_ATOMS: atom_id res chain seq x y z
N MET A 1 37.93 25.62 16.51
CA MET A 1 37.14 24.51 15.93
C MET A 1 35.68 24.82 16.16
N LEU A 2 34.97 25.27 15.12
CA LEU A 2 33.56 25.67 15.24
C LEU A 2 32.65 24.49 14.88
N ILE A 3 31.69 24.24 15.75
CA ILE A 3 30.58 23.32 15.64
C ILE A 3 29.64 23.77 14.51
N ALA A 4 28.95 22.78 13.91
CA ALA A 4 27.64 22.84 13.26
C ALA A 4 27.65 22.52 11.76
N LEU A 5 27.04 21.39 11.40
CA LEU A 5 25.88 21.39 10.50
C LEU A 5 25.17 20.03 10.58
N LEU A 6 24.34 19.86 11.61
CA LEU A 6 23.32 18.82 11.64
C LEU A 6 22.01 19.47 11.23
N ALA A 7 21.54 19.19 10.01
CA ALA A 7 20.18 19.56 9.60
C ALA A 7 19.57 18.51 8.68
N PRO A 8 18.74 17.60 9.20
CA PRO A 8 17.70 16.94 8.43
C PRO A 8 16.37 17.65 8.71
N ALA A 9 16.02 18.67 7.91
CA ALA A 9 14.71 19.33 8.02
C ALA A 9 13.77 19.15 6.80
N PRO A 10 13.59 17.94 6.21
CA PRO A 10 12.59 17.78 5.15
C PRO A 10 11.17 17.50 5.66
N ALA A 11 10.96 17.23 6.95
CA ALA A 11 9.67 16.73 7.44
C ALA A 11 8.55 17.80 7.48
N ILE A 12 8.88 19.09 7.66
CA ILE A 12 7.88 20.14 7.87
C ILE A 12 7.25 20.60 6.55
N ALA A 13 8.05 20.75 5.48
CA ALA A 13 7.55 21.20 4.17
C ALA A 13 6.55 20.21 3.55
N GLN A 14 6.79 18.90 3.70
CA GLN A 14 5.92 17.86 3.14
C GLN A 14 4.53 17.83 3.81
N VAL A 15 4.45 18.19 5.09
CA VAL A 15 3.20 18.28 5.85
C VAL A 15 2.33 19.43 5.35
N GLU A 16 2.94 20.58 5.06
CA GLU A 16 2.23 21.74 4.51
C GLU A 16 1.68 21.47 3.11
N ASP A 17 2.47 20.82 2.24
CA ASP A 17 2.03 20.45 0.89
C ASP A 17 0.84 19.49 0.91
N ALA A 18 0.88 18.48 1.79
CA ALA A 18 -0.22 17.53 1.94
C ALA A 18 -1.48 18.18 2.52
N ALA A 19 -1.33 19.06 3.50
CA ALA A 19 -2.44 19.82 4.07
C ALA A 19 -3.07 20.76 3.02
N ALA A 20 -2.25 21.42 2.21
CA ALA A 20 -2.71 22.26 1.11
C ALA A 20 -3.45 21.43 0.04
N ALA A 21 -2.92 20.25 -0.32
CA ALA A 21 -3.57 19.32 -1.24
C ALA A 21 -4.94 18.86 -0.70
N LEU A 22 -5.05 18.56 0.59
CA LEU A 22 -6.31 18.21 1.25
C LEU A 22 -7.32 19.36 1.21
N ALA A 23 -6.91 20.58 1.56
CA ALA A 23 -7.78 21.75 1.51
C ALA A 23 -8.28 22.03 0.09
N LYS A 24 -7.39 21.90 -0.90
CA LYS A 24 -7.72 22.03 -2.33
C LYS A 24 -8.69 20.94 -2.78
N ALA A 25 -8.46 19.68 -2.40
CA ALA A 25 -9.35 18.56 -2.75
C ALA A 25 -10.76 18.75 -2.16
N ARG A 26 -10.88 19.19 -0.90
CA ARG A 26 -12.19 19.50 -0.29
C ARG A 26 -12.95 20.59 -1.05
N ARG A 27 -12.26 21.68 -1.42
CA ARG A 27 -12.83 22.74 -2.25
C ARG A 27 -13.29 22.24 -3.62
N LEU A 28 -12.57 21.29 -4.22
CA LEU A 28 -12.94 20.69 -5.51
C LEU A 28 -14.14 19.74 -5.39
N LEU A 29 -14.21 18.95 -4.32
CA LEU A 29 -15.35 18.07 -4.05
C LEU A 29 -16.64 18.87 -3.83
N GLY A 30 -16.58 19.98 -3.09
CA GLY A 30 -17.71 20.90 -2.93
C GLY A 30 -18.19 21.56 -4.24
N LYS A 31 -17.37 21.52 -5.30
CA LYS A 31 -17.69 22.03 -6.64
C LYS A 31 -18.02 20.90 -7.63
N ALA A 32 -18.28 19.69 -7.17
CA ALA A 32 -18.48 18.49 -7.99
C ALA A 32 -17.33 18.19 -8.98
N ARG A 33 -16.11 18.63 -8.67
CA ARG A 33 -14.89 18.38 -9.48
C ARG A 33 -14.11 17.17 -8.94
N ASP A 34 -14.79 16.03 -8.81
CA ASP A 34 -14.25 14.83 -8.16
C ASP A 34 -13.00 14.28 -8.85
N ARG A 35 -12.91 14.40 -10.19
CA ARG A 35 -11.75 13.96 -10.97
C ARG A 35 -10.50 14.77 -10.62
N ALA A 36 -10.61 16.10 -10.63
CA ALA A 36 -9.51 16.99 -10.30
C ALA A 36 -9.08 16.86 -8.83
N ALA A 37 -10.04 16.64 -7.93
CA ALA A 37 -9.76 16.35 -6.53
C ALA A 37 -8.93 15.05 -6.40
N LEU A 38 -9.35 13.99 -7.08
CA LEU A 38 -8.64 12.72 -7.09
C LEU A 38 -7.21 12.86 -7.62
N ASP A 39 -7.02 13.57 -8.73
CA ASP A 39 -5.69 13.74 -9.33
C ASP A 39 -4.75 14.52 -8.39
N THR A 40 -5.27 15.55 -7.71
CA THR A 40 -4.52 16.32 -6.69
C THR A 40 -4.07 15.43 -5.53
N LEU A 41 -4.98 14.59 -5.01
CA LEU A 41 -4.69 13.71 -3.88
C LEU A 41 -3.71 12.59 -4.25
N VAL A 42 -3.85 12.01 -5.45
CA VAL A 42 -2.94 10.97 -5.94
C VAL A 42 -1.56 11.54 -6.21
N ALA A 43 -1.45 12.76 -6.75
CA ALA A 43 -0.17 13.43 -6.90
C ALA A 43 0.52 13.61 -5.54
N SER A 44 -0.20 14.09 -4.52
CA SER A 44 0.33 14.21 -3.16
C SER A 44 0.82 12.87 -2.59
N LEU A 45 0.05 11.79 -2.76
CA LEU A 45 0.47 10.44 -2.33
C LEU A 45 1.73 9.94 -3.02
N LYS A 46 1.96 10.31 -4.30
CA LYS A 46 3.17 9.91 -5.05
C LYS A 46 4.45 10.56 -4.51
N HIS A 47 4.36 11.76 -3.95
CA HIS A 47 5.53 12.42 -3.35
C HIS A 47 6.01 11.71 -2.07
N GLY A 48 5.18 10.86 -1.45
CA GLY A 48 5.57 10.09 -0.26
C GLY A 48 5.92 10.97 0.93
N GLY A 49 6.57 10.39 1.95
CA GLY A 49 7.12 11.16 3.09
C GLY A 49 6.10 11.70 4.10
N HIS A 50 4.80 11.43 3.91
CA HIS A 50 3.74 11.93 4.79
C HIS A 50 3.66 11.16 6.11
N ALA A 51 3.37 11.89 7.19
CA ALA A 51 3.02 11.27 8.46
C ALA A 51 1.82 10.34 8.31
N ARG A 52 1.80 9.22 9.05
CA ARG A 52 0.76 8.18 8.97
C ARG A 52 -0.66 8.74 8.99
N GLY A 53 -0.94 9.70 9.87
CA GLY A 53 -2.27 10.34 9.97
C GLY A 53 -2.65 11.17 8.75
N ILE A 54 -1.68 11.83 8.09
CA ILE A 54 -1.92 12.57 6.84
C ILE A 54 -2.17 11.61 5.69
N THR A 55 -1.37 10.55 5.58
CA THR A 55 -1.58 9.49 4.59
C THR A 55 -2.97 8.85 4.74
N ALA A 56 -3.41 8.61 5.97
CA ALA A 56 -4.75 8.11 6.28
C ALA A 56 -5.84 9.07 5.77
N ARG A 57 -5.70 10.37 6.05
CA ARG A 57 -6.63 11.41 5.55
C ARG A 57 -6.63 11.50 4.02
N LEU A 58 -5.47 11.44 3.36
CA LEU A 58 -5.38 11.44 1.90
C LEU A 58 -6.15 10.24 1.31
N HIS A 59 -5.96 9.04 1.85
CA HIS A 59 -6.69 7.85 1.41
C HIS A 59 -8.20 7.95 1.66
N LEU A 60 -8.62 8.56 2.78
CA LEU A 60 -10.03 8.80 3.08
C LEU A 60 -10.68 9.64 1.96
N TRP A 61 -10.08 10.78 1.61
CA TRP A 61 -10.61 11.67 0.57
C TRP A 61 -10.49 11.08 -0.84
N VAL A 62 -9.48 10.26 -1.12
CA VAL A 62 -9.40 9.48 -2.38
C VAL A 62 -10.58 8.51 -2.47
N GLY A 63 -10.97 7.89 -1.35
CA GLY A 63 -12.14 7.05 -1.25
C GLY A 63 -13.43 7.79 -1.58
N VAL A 64 -13.63 8.96 -0.96
CA VAL A 64 -14.78 9.86 -1.21
C VAL A 64 -14.86 10.24 -2.70
N ALA A 65 -13.77 10.77 -3.27
CA ALA A 65 -13.72 11.19 -4.67
C ALA A 65 -14.01 10.03 -5.64
N ARG A 66 -13.46 8.84 -5.37
CA ARG A 66 -13.73 7.64 -6.17
C ARG A 66 -15.18 7.18 -6.07
N TYR A 67 -15.80 7.33 -4.91
CA TYR A 67 -17.20 6.97 -4.71
C TYR A 67 -18.11 7.89 -5.54
N ASN A 68 -17.87 9.19 -5.50
CA ASN A 68 -18.61 10.19 -6.29
C ASN A 68 -18.48 9.93 -7.80
N LEU A 69 -17.30 9.49 -8.25
CA LEU A 69 -17.06 9.06 -9.64
C LEU A 69 -17.68 7.68 -9.99
N GLY A 70 -18.48 7.08 -9.11
CA GLY A 70 -19.10 5.76 -9.31
C GLY A 70 -18.15 4.57 -9.16
N LYS A 71 -16.87 4.78 -8.83
CA LYS A 71 -15.84 3.73 -8.71
C LYS A 71 -15.89 3.04 -7.36
N ARG A 72 -17.02 2.43 -7.01
CA ARG A 72 -17.32 1.86 -5.68
C ARG A 72 -16.27 0.87 -5.16
N LYS A 73 -15.79 -0.06 -6.00
CA LYS A 73 -14.73 -1.02 -5.62
C LYS A 73 -13.44 -0.31 -5.24
N ALA A 74 -13.03 0.68 -6.03
CA ALA A 74 -11.81 1.45 -5.79
C ALA A 74 -11.93 2.41 -4.59
N ALA A 75 -13.14 2.92 -4.33
CA ALA A 75 -13.46 3.69 -3.15
C ALA A 75 -13.35 2.84 -1.87
N ARG A 76 -14.00 1.68 -1.84
CA ARG A 76 -13.94 0.73 -0.71
C ARG A 76 -12.50 0.35 -0.34
N ARG A 77 -11.64 0.10 -1.33
CA ARG A 77 -10.22 -0.18 -1.11
C ARG A 77 -9.50 1.01 -0.45
N ALA A 78 -9.71 2.23 -0.95
CA ALA A 78 -9.06 3.42 -0.41
C ALA A 78 -9.53 3.74 1.03
N LEU A 79 -10.83 3.64 1.30
CA LEU A 79 -11.40 3.82 2.64
C LEU A 79 -10.89 2.77 3.63
N ARG A 80 -10.70 1.51 3.19
CA ARG A 80 -10.09 0.48 4.01
C ARG A 80 -8.66 0.82 4.41
N ILE A 81 -7.83 1.24 3.46
CA ILE A 81 -6.44 1.67 3.74
C ILE A 81 -6.45 2.84 4.73
N ALA A 82 -7.36 3.80 4.57
CA ALA A 82 -7.51 4.90 5.51
C ALA A 82 -7.77 4.41 6.95
N LEU A 83 -8.71 3.47 7.13
CA LEU A 83 -9.04 2.90 8.44
C LEU A 83 -7.96 1.97 9.00
N GLU A 84 -7.19 1.29 8.15
CA GLU A 84 -6.02 0.50 8.58
C GLU A 84 -4.92 1.42 9.14
N LEU A 85 -4.75 2.60 8.53
CA LEU A 85 -3.79 3.60 9.00
C LEU A 85 -4.29 4.31 10.26
N ASP A 86 -5.55 4.74 10.29
CA ASP A 86 -6.17 5.38 11.45
C ASP A 86 -7.65 4.99 11.58
N ARG A 87 -7.95 4.09 12.52
CA ARG A 87 -9.31 3.60 12.78
C ARG A 87 -10.24 4.67 13.34
N LYS A 88 -9.71 5.72 13.96
CA LYS A 88 -10.47 6.80 14.58
C LYS A 88 -10.87 7.89 13.58
N LEU A 89 -10.51 7.74 12.30
CA LEU A 89 -10.93 8.68 11.27
C LEU A 89 -12.44 8.78 11.18
N THR A 90 -12.93 9.99 11.31
CA THR A 90 -14.32 10.34 11.04
C THR A 90 -14.40 11.10 9.72
N LEU A 91 -15.46 10.84 8.96
CA LEU A 91 -15.83 11.72 7.85
C LEU A 91 -16.46 12.98 8.44
N PRO A 92 -16.22 14.16 7.86
CA PRO A 92 -16.91 15.36 8.27
C PRO A 92 -18.36 15.34 7.73
N ASP A 93 -19.26 16.06 8.39
CA ASP A 93 -20.72 16.00 8.15
C ASP A 93 -21.14 16.46 6.74
N ASP A 94 -20.25 17.17 6.05
CA ASP A 94 -20.37 17.61 4.66
C ASP A 94 -20.30 16.48 3.62
N VAL A 95 -20.01 15.23 4.02
CA VAL A 95 -19.92 14.08 3.10
C VAL A 95 -21.24 13.30 3.04
N SER A 96 -21.58 12.78 1.86
CA SER A 96 -22.81 12.00 1.64
C SER A 96 -22.98 10.88 2.67
N PRO A 97 -24.17 10.71 3.27
CA PRO A 97 -24.43 9.70 4.30
C PRO A 97 -24.19 8.26 3.81
N LYS A 98 -24.29 8.03 2.49
CA LYS A 98 -23.97 6.74 1.88
C LYS A 98 -22.49 6.37 2.00
N ILE A 99 -21.60 7.37 1.97
CA ILE A 99 -20.16 7.16 2.13
C ILE A 99 -19.83 6.91 3.59
N THR A 100 -20.51 7.60 4.52
CA THR A 100 -20.41 7.36 5.96
C THR A 100 -20.82 5.93 6.29
N ALA A 101 -21.99 5.48 5.81
CA ALA A 101 -22.43 4.10 5.99
C ALA A 101 -21.43 3.08 5.41
N LEU A 102 -20.83 3.37 4.27
CA LEU A 102 -19.78 2.52 3.69
C LEU A 102 -18.52 2.49 4.56
N LEU A 103 -18.10 3.61 5.14
CA LEU A 103 -16.96 3.66 6.05
C LEU A 103 -17.24 2.82 7.30
N ASP A 104 -18.43 2.92 7.87
CA ASP A 104 -18.85 2.15 9.05
C ASP A 104 -18.95 0.65 8.74
N GLU A 105 -19.46 0.26 7.57
CA GLU A 105 -19.45 -1.12 7.07
C GLU A 105 -18.00 -1.66 6.98
N ILE A 106 -17.07 -0.87 6.46
CA ILE A 106 -15.66 -1.27 6.37
C ILE A 106 -15.05 -1.37 7.77
N ARG A 107 -15.37 -0.44 8.68
CA ARG A 107 -14.89 -0.47 10.06
C ARG A 107 -15.37 -1.73 10.79
N ALA A 108 -16.62 -2.13 10.60
CA ALA A 108 -17.19 -3.33 11.20
C ALA A 108 -16.59 -4.63 10.65
N THR A 109 -16.10 -4.62 9.41
CA THR A 109 -15.49 -5.80 8.75
C THR A 109 -14.00 -5.93 8.98
N LEU A 110 -13.33 -4.90 9.50
CA LEU A 110 -11.91 -4.98 9.83
C LEU A 110 -11.71 -5.82 11.10
N PRO A 111 -10.79 -6.82 11.09
CA PRO A 111 -10.51 -7.61 12.28
C PRO A 111 -10.06 -6.69 13.44
N PRO A 112 -10.29 -7.05 14.71
CA PRO A 112 -9.78 -6.28 15.85
C PRO A 112 -8.27 -6.04 15.70
N PRO A 113 -7.75 -4.89 16.19
CA PRO A 113 -6.36 -4.54 15.96
C PRO A 113 -5.50 -5.68 16.50
N ALA A 114 -4.80 -6.39 15.61
CA ALA A 114 -3.79 -7.34 16.04
C ALA A 114 -2.84 -6.54 16.93
N ALA A 115 -2.66 -6.99 18.17
CA ALA A 115 -1.62 -6.48 19.05
C ALA A 115 -0.35 -6.33 18.21
N PRO A 116 0.43 -5.23 18.38
CA PRO A 116 1.60 -4.97 17.54
C PRO A 116 2.44 -6.24 17.52
N LYS A 117 2.49 -6.91 16.36
CA LYS A 117 3.52 -7.90 16.10
C LYS A 117 4.79 -7.08 16.05
N ARG A 118 5.41 -6.95 17.23
CA ARG A 118 6.80 -6.54 17.43
C ARG A 118 7.57 -7.14 16.25
N ASP A 119 8.23 -6.29 15.47
CA ASP A 119 9.10 -6.72 14.39
C ASP A 119 10.02 -7.80 14.95
N GLU A 120 9.72 -9.06 14.62
CA GLU A 120 10.70 -10.12 14.74
C GLU A 120 11.70 -9.81 13.63
N PRO A 121 12.94 -9.42 13.96
CA PRO A 121 13.95 -9.18 12.95
C PRO A 121 14.08 -10.45 12.13
N ALA A 122 14.11 -10.29 10.81
CA ALA A 122 14.50 -11.31 9.88
C ALA A 122 15.86 -11.89 10.32
N ALA A 123 15.83 -13.05 10.98
CA ALA A 123 17.02 -13.76 11.40
C ALA A 123 16.73 -15.27 11.36
N THR A 124 16.76 -15.85 10.17
CA THR A 124 17.70 -16.93 9.82
C THR A 124 17.41 -17.41 8.40
N VAL A 125 18.20 -16.88 7.46
CA VAL A 125 18.58 -17.61 6.26
C VAL A 125 19.18 -18.94 6.75
N LYS A 126 18.54 -20.06 6.44
CA LYS A 126 19.20 -21.37 6.56
C LYS A 126 20.43 -21.32 5.66
N PRO A 127 21.66 -21.51 6.17
CA PRO A 127 22.80 -21.69 5.29
C PRO A 127 22.58 -22.98 4.47
N PRO A 128 22.94 -23.01 3.18
CA PRO A 128 22.97 -24.25 2.43
C PRO A 128 23.98 -25.20 3.10
N PRO A 129 23.63 -26.47 3.33
CA PRO A 129 24.60 -27.46 3.78
C PRO A 129 25.54 -27.78 2.61
N ASP A 130 26.62 -27.01 2.52
CA ASP A 130 27.81 -27.41 1.82
C ASP A 130 28.72 -28.15 2.81
N LYS A 131 28.88 -29.45 2.59
CA LYS A 131 30.17 -30.15 2.62
C LYS A 131 29.98 -31.61 2.28
N GLY A 132 30.66 -32.00 1.21
CA GLY A 132 30.66 -33.33 0.64
C GLY A 132 31.07 -34.44 1.60
N ARG A 133 30.60 -35.64 1.26
CA ARG A 133 31.18 -36.89 1.72
C ARG A 133 31.42 -37.78 0.53
N PHE A 134 32.70 -37.96 0.24
CA PHE A 134 33.27 -38.96 -0.64
C PHE A 134 32.71 -40.36 -0.32
N GLY A 135 32.52 -41.17 -1.37
CA GLY A 135 32.20 -42.59 -1.23
C GLY A 135 31.87 -43.24 -2.57
N PHE A 136 32.91 -43.80 -3.19
CA PHE A 136 32.91 -44.73 -4.33
C PHE A 136 31.70 -45.67 -4.41
N THR A 137 31.21 -45.97 -5.62
CA THR A 137 31.33 -47.31 -6.25
C THR A 137 30.97 -47.31 -7.73
N VAL A 138 31.75 -48.08 -8.46
CA VAL A 138 31.73 -48.42 -9.90
C VAL A 138 30.55 -49.32 -10.25
N GLY A 139 30.00 -49.21 -11.46
CA GLY A 139 29.08 -50.23 -11.99
C GLY A 139 28.46 -49.89 -13.34
N ALA A 140 29.06 -50.41 -14.40
CA ALA A 140 28.63 -50.33 -15.79
C ALA A 140 27.20 -50.84 -16.04
N ARG A 141 26.55 -50.37 -17.13
CA ARG A 141 26.40 -51.13 -18.38
C ARG A 141 25.35 -50.49 -19.32
N SER A 142 25.84 -50.25 -20.53
CA SER A 142 25.21 -50.14 -21.85
C SER A 142 23.72 -50.44 -22.02
N LYS A 143 23.04 -49.58 -22.82
CA LYS A 143 22.61 -49.91 -24.21
C LYS A 143 22.00 -48.68 -24.91
N PRO A 144 22.33 -48.44 -26.20
CA PRO A 144 21.61 -47.53 -27.06
C PRO A 144 20.46 -48.25 -27.77
N ALA A 145 19.33 -47.58 -27.97
CA ALA A 145 18.30 -48.00 -28.90
C ALA A 145 17.75 -46.78 -29.63
N THR A 146 18.15 -46.71 -30.89
CA THR A 146 17.50 -46.02 -32.00
C THR A 146 16.07 -46.55 -32.19
N ASN A 147 15.13 -45.67 -32.52
CA ASN A 147 14.05 -45.81 -33.51
C ASN A 147 13.36 -44.43 -33.54
N ALA A 148 13.43 -43.67 -34.64
CA ALA A 148 12.74 -43.89 -35.92
C ALA A 148 11.24 -43.59 -35.83
N ASP A 149 10.78 -42.86 -36.84
CA ASP A 149 9.39 -42.67 -37.27
C ASP A 149 8.56 -41.64 -36.49
N ASP A 150 8.34 -40.45 -37.06
CA ASP A 150 7.25 -40.25 -38.04
C ASP A 150 7.25 -38.79 -38.52
N ASP A 151 7.76 -38.65 -39.74
CA ASP A 151 7.42 -37.60 -40.69
C ASP A 151 6.14 -38.07 -41.37
N ASP A 152 4.99 -37.41 -41.15
CA ASP A 152 3.86 -37.57 -42.06
C ASP A 152 2.95 -36.33 -42.10
N SER A 153 2.97 -35.73 -43.30
CA SER A 153 1.94 -34.95 -44.03
C SER A 153 1.46 -33.60 -43.52
#